data_AF-C7MM64-F1
#
_entry.id   AF-C7MM64-F1
#
_cell.length_a   1.000
_cell.length_b   1.000
_cell.length_c   1.000
_cell.angle_alpha   90.00
_cell.angle_beta   90.00
_cell.angle_gamma   90.00
#
_symmetry.space_group_name_H-M   'P 1'
#
loop_
_entity.id
_entity.type
_entity.pdbx_description
1 polymer ?
#
loop_
_entity_poly.entity_id
_entity_poly.type
_entity_poly.pdbx_seq_one_letter_code
_entity_poly.pdbx_strand_id
1 'polypeptide(L)'
;MSSDDFDVIVYKVLAYIMACAKADVVPSIAKAREISKAGSVYWAMVARSMVADGLIVGVSVETYYDGTSEVTAGTDFGITQRGAQYLRDSSKMREAAHLLGSAFTESLPILIEATKALL
;
A
#
# COMPACT_ATOMS: atom_id res chain seq x y z
N MET A 1 9.47 3.17 -15.89
CA MET A 1 8.55 2.47 -14.99
C MET A 1 7.15 2.48 -15.60
N SER A 2 6.41 1.37 -15.51
CA SER A 2 5.00 1.24 -15.89
C SER A 2 4.09 1.33 -14.67
N SER A 3 2.78 1.54 -14.88
CA SER A 3 1.82 1.77 -13.78
C SER A 3 1.61 0.57 -12.85
N ASP A 4 2.02 -0.62 -13.29
CA ASP A 4 1.95 -1.92 -12.62
C ASP A 4 3.34 -2.43 -12.17
N ASP A 5 4.39 -1.63 -12.35
CA ASP A 5 5.70 -1.96 -11.80
C ASP A 5 5.65 -2.07 -10.27
N PHE A 6 6.49 -2.95 -9.74
CA PHE A 6 6.57 -3.27 -8.31
C PHE A 6 6.68 -2.00 -7.45
N ASP A 7 7.64 -1.14 -7.78
CA ASP A 7 7.90 0.12 -7.08
C ASP A 7 6.70 1.09 -7.15
N VAL A 8 5.94 1.08 -8.25
CA VAL A 8 4.76 1.94 -8.41
C VAL A 8 3.62 1.45 -7.51
N ILE A 9 3.44 0.14 -7.40
CA ILE A 9 2.45 -0.44 -6.49
C ILE A 9 2.83 -0.12 -5.04
N VAL A 10 4.09 -0.33 -4.66
CA VAL A 10 4.60 0.01 -3.32
C VAL A 10 4.35 1.48 -3.01
N TYR A 11 4.69 2.39 -3.93
CA TYR A 11 4.45 3.81 -3.76
C TYR A 11 2.97 4.13 -3.50
N LYS A 12 2.06 3.61 -4.34
CA LYS A 12 0.62 3.89 -4.18
C LYS A 12 0.11 3.45 -2.81
N VAL A 13 0.52 2.26 -2.37
CA VAL A 13 0.08 1.67 -1.11
C VAL A 13 0.65 2.44 0.08
N LEU A 14 1.96 2.73 0.09
CA LEU A 14 2.59 3.50 1.17
C LEU A 14 2.06 4.92 1.25
N ALA A 15 1.84 5.59 0.12
CA ALA A 15 1.27 6.93 0.07
C ALA A 15 -0.16 6.95 0.65
N TYR A 16 -0.98 5.96 0.30
CA TYR A 16 -2.32 5.80 0.86
C TYR A 16 -2.30 5.54 2.38
N ILE A 17 -1.48 4.59 2.85
CA ILE A 17 -1.38 4.27 4.28
C ILE A 17 -0.90 5.50 5.06
N MET A 18 0.13 6.21 4.57
CA MET A 18 0.63 7.43 5.19
C MET A 18 -0.43 8.53 5.22
N ALA A 19 -1.23 8.67 4.17
CA ALA A 19 -2.29 9.66 4.10
C ALA A 19 -3.43 9.34 5.08
N CYS A 20 -3.81 8.07 5.23
CA CYS A 20 -4.77 7.62 6.24
C CYS A 20 -4.25 7.92 7.66
N ALA A 21 -3.00 7.57 7.95
CA ALA A 21 -2.38 7.83 9.26
C ALA A 21 -2.34 9.32 9.61
N LYS A 22 -2.02 10.20 8.65
CA LYS A 22 -2.05 11.66 8.84
C LYS A 22 -3.46 12.21 9.06
N ALA A 23 -4.49 11.50 8.59
CA ALA A 23 -5.89 11.89 8.71
C ALA A 23 -6.60 11.22 9.90
N ASP A 24 -5.85 10.53 10.78
CA ASP A 24 -6.39 9.75 11.90
C ASP A 24 -7.41 8.68 11.47
N VAL A 25 -7.12 8.01 10.34
CA VAL A 25 -7.93 6.92 9.78
C VAL A 25 -7.10 5.64 9.75
N VAL A 26 -7.67 4.54 10.27
CA VAL A 26 -7.05 3.22 10.13
C VAL A 26 -7.15 2.78 8.66
N PRO A 27 -6.03 2.48 7.99
CA PRO A 27 -6.06 2.07 6.58
C PRO A 27 -6.78 0.73 6.41
N SER A 28 -7.54 0.58 5.30
CA SER A 28 -8.13 -0.69 4.89
C SER A 28 -7.20 -1.48 3.96
N ILE A 29 -6.96 -2.76 4.26
CA ILE A 29 -6.16 -3.66 3.41
C ILE A 29 -6.88 -3.96 2.08
N ALA A 30 -8.21 -4.05 2.09
CA ALA A 30 -9.01 -4.24 0.89
C ALA A 30 -8.88 -3.03 -0.04
N LYS A 31 -8.92 -1.81 0.52
CA LYS A 31 -8.70 -0.58 -0.25
C LYS A 31 -7.26 -0.46 -0.76
N ALA A 32 -6.26 -0.85 0.04
CA ALA A 32 -4.87 -0.91 -0.42
C ALA A 32 -4.70 -1.85 -1.63
N ARG A 33 -5.35 -3.02 -1.60
CA ARG A 33 -5.39 -3.96 -2.73
C ARG A 33 -6.07 -3.34 -3.95
N GLU A 34 -7.20 -2.66 -3.79
CA GLU A 34 -7.88 -1.97 -4.89
C GLU A 34 -6.99 -0.91 -5.55
N ILE A 35 -6.35 -0.06 -4.73
CA ILE A 35 -5.42 0.99 -5.16
C ILE A 35 -4.21 0.38 -5.90
N SER A 36 -3.73 -0.79 -5.48
CA SER A 36 -2.62 -1.49 -6.13
C SER A 36 -2.91 -1.81 -7.60
N LYS A 37 -4.18 -2.07 -7.94
CA LYS A 37 -4.63 -2.63 -9.23
C LYS A 37 -3.93 -3.95 -9.62
N ALA A 38 -3.29 -4.62 -8.66
CA ALA A 38 -2.58 -5.87 -8.88
C ALA A 38 -3.53 -7.08 -8.79
N GLY A 39 -3.26 -8.11 -9.60
CA GLY A 39 -3.88 -9.42 -9.42
C GLY A 39 -3.48 -10.04 -8.08
N SER A 40 -4.28 -10.99 -7.57
CA SER A 40 -4.12 -11.56 -6.22
C SER A 40 -2.71 -12.09 -5.93
N VAL A 41 -2.11 -12.81 -6.89
CA VAL A 41 -0.75 -13.36 -6.76
C VAL A 41 0.27 -12.24 -6.57
N TYR A 42 0.18 -11.21 -7.41
CA TYR A 42 1.16 -10.14 -7.37
C TYR A 42 0.98 -9.23 -6.14
N TRP A 43 -0.28 -8.98 -5.75
CA TRP A 43 -0.60 -8.31 -4.50
C TRP A 43 0.02 -9.02 -3.28
N ALA A 44 -0.10 -10.34 -3.21
CA ALA A 44 0.51 -11.12 -2.12
C ALA A 44 2.04 -11.00 -2.11
N MET A 45 2.70 -11.00 -3.28
CA MET A 45 4.14 -10.78 -3.37
C MET A 45 4.54 -9.39 -2.87
N VAL A 46 3.85 -8.33 -3.32
CA VAL A 46 4.13 -6.96 -2.91
C VAL A 46 3.90 -6.76 -1.41
N ALA A 47 2.78 -7.24 -0.88
CA ALA A 47 2.48 -7.19 0.55
C ALA A 47 3.55 -7.93 1.38
N ARG A 48 3.94 -9.14 0.96
CA ARG A 48 4.98 -9.92 1.63
C ARG A 48 6.33 -9.20 1.66
N SER A 49 6.73 -8.58 0.55
CA SER A 49 7.96 -7.79 0.49
C SER A 49 7.89 -6.55 1.40
N MET A 50 6.79 -5.80 1.38
CA MET A 50 6.65 -4.63 2.25
C MET A 50 6.70 -4.99 3.75
N VAL A 51 6.14 -6.13 4.14
CA VAL A 51 6.24 -6.65 5.51
C VAL A 51 7.67 -7.08 5.83
N ALA A 52 8.29 -7.88 4.94
CA ALA A 52 9.65 -8.39 5.14
C ALA A 52 10.69 -7.28 5.23
N ASP A 53 10.54 -6.22 4.43
CA ASP A 53 11.41 -5.04 4.43
C ASP A 53 11.09 -4.08 5.58
N GLY A 54 10.07 -4.38 6.39
CA GLY A 54 9.63 -3.59 7.53
C GLY A 54 9.07 -2.23 7.13
N LEU A 55 8.45 -2.11 5.95
CA LEU A 55 7.83 -0.87 5.46
C LEU A 55 6.42 -0.68 6.04
N ILE A 56 5.70 -1.80 6.25
CA ILE A 56 4.36 -1.83 6.85
C ILE A 56 4.32 -2.86 7.99
N VAL A 57 3.32 -2.74 8.86
CA VAL A 57 3.05 -3.63 10.00
C VAL A 57 1.58 -4.01 10.07
N GLY A 58 1.23 -5.01 10.89
CA GLY A 58 -0.14 -5.45 11.08
C GLY A 58 -0.74 -6.19 9.87
N VAL A 59 0.08 -6.73 8.97
CA VAL A 59 -0.35 -7.47 7.78
C VAL A 59 0.17 -8.90 7.81
N SER A 60 -0.71 -9.85 7.48
CA SER A 60 -0.38 -11.27 7.33
C SER A 60 -0.61 -11.69 5.88
N VAL A 61 0.33 -12.47 5.34
CA VAL A 61 0.24 -13.04 3.99
C VAL A 61 0.31 -14.55 4.10
N GLU A 62 -0.82 -15.22 3.94
CA GLU A 62 -0.94 -16.67 4.05
C GLU A 62 -1.03 -17.28 2.65
N THR A 63 -0.40 -18.44 2.46
CA THR A 63 -0.47 -19.21 1.22
C THR A 63 -1.04 -20.59 1.54
N TYR A 64 -2.12 -20.95 0.87
CA TYR A 64 -2.85 -22.20 1.07
C TYR A 64 -2.32 -23.31 0.17
N TYR A 65 -2.69 -24.56 0.46
CA TYR A 65 -2.24 -25.74 -0.29
C TYR A 65 -2.67 -25.75 -1.76
N ASP A 66 -3.75 -25.04 -2.11
CA ASP A 66 -4.22 -24.88 -3.49
C ASP A 66 -3.42 -23.80 -4.27
N GLY A 67 -2.41 -23.21 -3.65
CA GLY A 67 -1.56 -22.17 -4.24
C GLY A 67 -2.17 -20.77 -4.19
N THR A 68 -3.38 -20.61 -3.65
CA THR A 68 -3.95 -19.27 -3.42
C THR A 68 -3.24 -18.58 -2.26
N SER A 69 -3.21 -17.26 -2.30
CA SER A 69 -2.67 -16.46 -1.20
C SER A 69 -3.68 -15.41 -0.78
N GLU A 70 -3.78 -15.22 0.53
CA GLU A 70 -4.64 -14.23 1.15
C GLU A 70 -3.80 -13.21 1.91
N VAL A 71 -4.19 -11.95 1.82
CA VAL A 71 -3.55 -10.83 2.51
C VAL A 71 -4.58 -10.22 3.44
N THR A 72 -4.38 -10.40 4.73
CA THR A 72 -5.25 -9.88 5.79
C THR A 72 -4.48 -8.85 6.61
N ALA A 73 -5.22 -8.04 7.37
CA ALA A 73 -4.61 -7.05 8.24
C ALA A 73 -5.37 -6.91 9.56
N GLY A 74 -4.63 -6.70 10.65
CA GLY A 74 -5.14 -6.46 11.99
C GLY A 74 -5.45 -4.97 12.24
N THR A 75 -5.85 -4.67 13.47
CA THR A 75 -6.14 -3.28 13.91
C THR A 75 -4.88 -2.40 13.99
N ASP A 76 -3.70 -3.01 14.00
CA ASP A 76 -2.39 -2.37 14.01
C ASP A 76 -1.84 -2.13 12.59
N PHE A 77 -2.66 -2.33 11.54
CA PHE A 77 -2.24 -2.09 10.16
C PHE A 77 -1.80 -0.64 9.95
N GLY A 78 -0.56 -0.46 9.53
CA GLY A 78 0.01 0.87 9.33
C GLY A 78 1.36 0.87 8.65
N ILE A 79 1.91 2.09 8.50
CA ILE A 79 3.24 2.33 7.97
C ILE A 79 4.25 2.44 9.11
N THR A 80 5.44 1.88 8.95
CA THR A 80 6.52 2.05 9.93
C THR A 80 7.30 3.34 9.70
N GLN A 81 8.17 3.70 10.65
CA GLN A 81 9.15 4.78 10.42
C GLN A 81 10.01 4.50 9.18
N ARG A 82 10.44 3.26 8.97
CA ARG A 82 11.24 2.85 7.82
C ARG A 82 10.45 2.97 6.51
N GLY A 83 9.17 2.59 6.51
CA GLY A 83 8.26 2.79 5.39
C GLY A 83 8.09 4.26 5.02
N ALA A 84 7.90 5.12 6.03
CA ALA A 84 7.78 6.57 5.82
C ALA A 84 9.07 7.20 5.28
N GLN A 85 10.23 6.77 5.78
CA GLN A 85 11.54 7.18 5.25
C GLN A 85 11.74 6.72 3.81
N TYR A 86 11.44 5.45 3.52
CA TYR A 86 11.54 4.91 2.17
C TYR A 86 10.65 5.67 1.19
N LEU A 87 9.39 5.92 1.55
CA LEU A 87 8.43 6.70 0.75
C LEU A 87 8.96 8.11 0.42
N ARG A 88 9.63 8.77 1.37
CA ARG A 88 10.12 10.15 1.22
C ARG A 88 11.46 10.24 0.49
N ASP A 89 12.39 9.36 0.83
CA ASP A 89 13.82 9.56 0.54
C ASP A 89 14.31 8.68 -0.64
N SER A 90 13.60 7.59 -0.97
CA SER A 90 13.98 6.67 -2.04
C SER A 90 13.86 7.30 -3.43
N SER A 91 14.89 7.15 -4.27
CA SER A 91 14.82 7.54 -5.68
C SER A 91 13.70 6.82 -6.42
N LYS A 92 13.46 5.54 -6.12
CA LYS A 92 12.38 4.74 -6.72
C LYS A 92 11.00 5.28 -6.40
N MET A 93 10.78 5.73 -5.17
CA MET A 93 9.50 6.33 -4.77
C MET A 93 9.29 7.69 -5.44
N ARG A 94 10.35 8.48 -5.63
CA ARG A 94 10.27 9.72 -6.41
C ARG A 94 9.98 9.47 -7.89
N GLU A 95 10.61 8.46 -8.49
CA GLU A 95 10.33 8.05 -9.87
C GLU A 95 8.87 7.57 -10.03
N ALA A 96 8.36 6.76 -9.09
CA ALA A 96 6.97 6.34 -9.05
C ALA A 96 5.99 7.52 -8.90
N ALA A 97 6.28 8.45 -7.99
CA ALA A 97 5.49 9.66 -7.79
C ALA A 97 5.42 10.50 -9.08
N HIS A 98 6.57 10.69 -9.75
CA HIS A 98 6.65 11.44 -11.00
C HIS A 98 5.86 10.76 -12.13
N LEU A 99 5.95 9.42 -12.23
CA LEU A 99 5.18 8.65 -13.21
C LEU A 99 3.67 8.81 -13.02
N LEU A 100 3.20 8.77 -11.77
CA LEU A 100 1.77 8.88 -11.44
C LEU A 100 1.24 10.31 -11.52
N GLY A 101 2.12 11.31 -11.40
CA GLY A 101 1.77 12.72 -11.46
C GLY A 101 0.87 13.18 -10.29
N SER A 102 0.39 14.42 -10.38
CA SER A 102 -0.42 15.02 -9.31
C SER A 102 -1.80 14.36 -9.16
N ALA A 103 -2.35 13.80 -10.24
CA ALA A 103 -3.67 13.17 -10.25
C ALA A 103 -3.83 12.07 -9.18
N PHE A 104 -2.77 11.27 -8.95
CA PHE A 104 -2.82 10.28 -7.88
C PHE A 104 -2.85 10.93 -6.49
N THR A 105 -1.98 11.91 -6.24
CA THR A 105 -1.92 12.62 -4.94
C THR A 105 -3.22 13.37 -4.64
N GLU A 106 -3.82 14.00 -5.66
CA GLU A 106 -5.12 14.68 -5.57
C GLU A 106 -6.28 13.73 -5.31
N SER A 107 -6.14 12.44 -5.67
CA SER A 107 -7.14 11.41 -5.38
C SER A 107 -7.09 10.89 -3.93
N LEU A 108 -5.99 11.09 -3.20
CA LEU A 108 -5.81 10.54 -1.85
C LEU A 108 -6.94 10.94 -0.87
N PRO A 109 -7.40 12.20 -0.80
CA PRO A 109 -8.52 12.56 0.08
C PRO A 109 -9.78 11.75 -0.20
N ILE A 110 -10.10 11.51 -1.48
CA ILE A 110 -11.26 10.70 -1.89
C ILE A 110 -11.09 9.25 -1.44
N LEU A 111 -9.89 8.70 -1.59
CA LEU A 111 -9.58 7.33 -1.16
C LEU A 111 -9.70 7.17 0.37
N ILE A 112 -9.30 8.18 1.14
CA ILE A 112 -9.43 8.19 2.61
C ILE A 112 -10.91 8.25 3.00
N GLU A 113 -11.72 9.12 2.39
CA GLU A 113 -13.16 9.18 2.67
C GLU A 113 -13.86 7.86 2.32
N ALA A 114 -13.51 7.25 1.18
CA ALA A 114 -14.02 5.93 0.82
C ALA A 114 -13.60 4.83 1.80
N THR A 115 -12.47 5.01 2.51
CA THR A 115 -12.00 4.07 3.53
C THR A 115 -12.82 4.18 4.80
N LYS A 116 -13.19 5.40 5.22
CA LYS A 116 -14.05 5.62 6.40
C LYS A 116 -15.40 4.92 6.28
N ALA A 117 -15.93 4.79 5.06
CA ALA A 117 -17.19 4.09 4.79
C ALA A 117 -17.10 2.55 4.91
N LEU A 118 -15.91 1.99 5.11
CA LEU A 118 -15.68 0.54 5.29
C LEU A 118 -15.50 0.14 6.76
N LEU A 119 -15.46 1.12 7.68
CA LEU A 119 -15.36 0.93 9.13
C LEU A 119 -16.74 0.96 9.76
#